data_AF-A0A7X7TEB1-F1
#
_entry.id   AF-A0A7X7TEB1-F1
#
_cell.length_a   1.000
_cell.length_b   1.000
_cell.length_c   1.000
_cell.angle_alpha   90.00
_cell.angle_beta   90.00
_cell.angle_gamma   90.00
#
_symmetry.space_group_name_H-M   'P 1'
#
loop_
_entity.id
_entity.type
_entity.pdbx_description
1 polymer ?
#
loop_
_entity_poly.entity_id
_entity_poly.type
_entity_poly.pdbx_seq_one_letter_code
_entity_poly.pdbx_strand_id
1 'polypeptide(L)'
;MTEKQYITLKPDDQKTVMEKGLGDCAVIRQIARTIREKARPMIEAGQYDKAEPMLTAGEQLGHLLTHDPERMIIVRLVGIAVQKMMLEDLGKLYESQGKTDLLQKAQQRLRAVQAEGDAIKKQAAGK
;
A
#
# COMPACT_ATOMS: atom_id res chain seq x y z
N MET A 1 9.82 6.93 -12.57
CA MET A 1 9.70 8.40 -12.69
C MET A 1 9.83 8.98 -11.30
N THR A 2 10.75 9.91 -11.12
CA THR A 2 10.95 10.69 -9.88
C THR A 2 10.34 12.09 -10.02
N GLU A 3 10.13 12.80 -8.92
CA GLU A 3 9.67 14.21 -8.97
C GLU A 3 10.64 15.10 -9.76
N LYS A 4 11.95 14.90 -9.58
CA LYS A 4 13.00 15.63 -10.32
C LYS A 4 12.91 15.40 -11.82
N GLN A 5 12.64 14.17 -12.25
CA GLN A 5 12.46 13.85 -13.67
C GLN A 5 11.17 14.50 -14.20
N TYR A 6 10.08 14.45 -13.42
CA TYR A 6 8.80 15.03 -13.79
C TYR A 6 8.89 16.54 -14.07
N ILE A 7 9.52 17.32 -13.19
CA ILE A 7 9.62 18.79 -13.35
C ILE A 7 10.46 19.23 -14.56
N THR A 8 11.32 18.34 -15.09
CA THR A 8 12.13 18.63 -16.30
C THR A 8 11.38 18.41 -17.61
N LEU A 9 10.20 17.79 -17.56
CA LEU A 9 9.37 17.54 -18.74
C LEU A 9 8.68 18.83 -19.21
N LYS A 10 8.32 18.86 -20.50
CA LYS A 10 7.46 19.91 -21.06
C LYS A 10 6.06 19.83 -20.45
N PRO A 11 5.28 20.92 -20.40
CA PRO A 11 3.93 20.92 -19.80
C PRO A 11 2.99 19.81 -20.34
N ASP A 12 2.99 19.55 -21.65
CA ASP A 12 2.14 18.50 -22.24
C ASP A 12 2.58 17.08 -21.83
N ASP A 13 3.89 16.86 -21.72
CA ASP A 13 4.46 15.60 -21.25
C ASP A 13 4.19 15.41 -19.74
N GLN A 14 4.29 16.48 -18.95
CA GLN A 14 3.92 16.47 -17.53
C GLN A 14 2.47 16.05 -17.35
N LYS A 15 1.54 16.68 -18.09
CA LYS A 15 0.12 16.32 -18.06
C LYS A 15 -0.10 14.85 -18.38
N THR A 16 0.50 14.36 -19.47
CA THR A 16 0.37 12.97 -19.92
C THR A 16 0.90 11.98 -18.87
N VAL A 17 2.08 12.25 -18.30
CA VAL A 17 2.68 11.41 -17.25
C VAL A 17 1.82 11.41 -16.00
N MET A 18 1.29 12.57 -15.59
CA MET A 18 0.44 12.68 -14.40
C MET A 18 -0.88 11.94 -14.58
N GLU A 19 -1.57 12.14 -15.72
CA GLU A 19 -2.84 11.44 -16.02
C GLU A 19 -2.64 9.92 -16.02
N LYS A 20 -1.58 9.43 -16.69
CA LYS A 20 -1.26 8.00 -16.67
C LYS A 20 -0.92 7.51 -15.27
N GLY A 21 -0.07 8.22 -14.54
CA GLY A 21 0.33 7.84 -13.19
C GLY A 21 -0.86 7.78 -12.21
N LEU A 22 -1.79 8.73 -12.30
CA LEU A 22 -3.04 8.71 -11.54
C LEU A 22 -3.95 7.56 -11.94
N GLY A 23 -4.02 7.24 -13.24
CA GLY A 23 -4.73 6.07 -13.77
C GLY A 23 -4.19 4.76 -13.20
N ASP A 24 -2.87 4.55 -13.28
CA ASP A 24 -2.20 3.37 -12.74
C ASP A 24 -2.42 3.26 -11.21
N CYS A 25 -2.34 4.37 -10.49
CA CYS A 25 -2.66 4.44 -9.06
C CYS A 25 -4.11 4.07 -8.75
N ALA A 26 -5.07 4.47 -9.58
CA ALA A 26 -6.47 4.08 -9.43
C ALA A 26 -6.66 2.58 -9.62
N VAL A 27 -6.04 2.00 -10.65
CA VAL A 27 -6.07 0.56 -10.93
C VAL A 27 -5.49 -0.23 -9.76
N ILE A 28 -4.34 0.16 -9.22
CA ILE A 28 -3.71 -0.54 -8.10
C ILE A 28 -4.60 -0.47 -6.84
N ARG A 29 -5.19 0.69 -6.54
CA ARG A 29 -6.15 0.80 -5.43
C ARG A 29 -7.35 -0.11 -5.62
N GLN A 30 -7.83 -0.27 -6.86
CA GLN A 30 -8.94 -1.17 -7.15
C GLN A 30 -8.54 -2.63 -6.97
N ILE A 31 -7.36 -3.04 -7.44
CA ILE A 31 -6.82 -4.40 -7.23
C ILE A 31 -6.73 -4.70 -5.73
N ALA A 32 -6.15 -3.78 -4.94
CA ALA A 32 -6.05 -3.93 -3.49
C ALA A 32 -7.44 -4.08 -2.84
N ARG A 33 -8.43 -3.27 -3.23
CA ARG A 33 -9.81 -3.40 -2.72
C ARG A 33 -10.41 -4.75 -3.05
N THR A 34 -10.26 -5.22 -4.29
CA THR A 34 -10.78 -6.54 -4.70
C THR A 34 -10.11 -7.69 -3.96
N ILE A 35 -8.80 -7.61 -3.68
CA ILE A 35 -8.10 -8.59 -2.83
C ILE A 35 -8.75 -8.61 -1.44
N ARG A 36 -8.94 -7.43 -0.84
CA ARG A 36 -9.54 -7.28 0.49
C ARG A 36 -10.97 -7.83 0.55
N GLU A 37 -11.80 -7.47 -0.43
CA GLU A 37 -13.20 -7.89 -0.54
C GLU A 37 -13.33 -9.41 -0.67
N LYS A 38 -12.37 -10.08 -1.31
CA LYS A 38 -12.32 -11.55 -1.39
C LYS A 38 -11.79 -12.20 -0.12
N ALA A 39 -10.77 -11.59 0.52
CA ALA A 39 -10.13 -12.18 1.70
C ALA A 39 -11.02 -12.09 2.96
N ARG A 40 -11.81 -11.04 3.13
CA ARG A 40 -12.64 -10.84 4.33
C ARG A 40 -13.68 -11.94 4.57
N PRO A 41 -14.51 -12.33 3.58
CA PRO A 41 -15.42 -13.46 3.75
C PRO A 41 -14.69 -14.78 4.05
N MET A 42 -13.48 -14.96 3.52
CA MET A 42 -12.66 -16.14 3.82
C MET A 42 -12.20 -16.14 5.29
N ILE A 43 -11.83 -14.98 5.84
CA ILE A 43 -11.51 -14.84 7.28
C ILE A 43 -12.71 -15.17 8.14
N GLU A 44 -13.88 -14.62 7.81
CA GLU A 44 -15.14 -14.87 8.54
C GLU A 44 -15.55 -16.34 8.48
N ALA A 45 -15.28 -17.03 7.36
CA ALA A 45 -15.51 -18.45 7.18
C ALA A 45 -14.39 -19.36 7.76
N GLY A 46 -13.36 -18.80 8.41
CA GLY A 46 -12.23 -19.56 8.97
C GLY A 46 -11.26 -20.13 7.93
N GLN A 47 -11.38 -19.74 6.66
CA GLN A 47 -10.51 -20.15 5.55
C GLN A 47 -9.21 -19.33 5.54
N TYR A 48 -8.49 -19.34 6.65
CA TYR A 48 -7.30 -18.51 6.87
C TYR A 48 -6.15 -18.86 5.92
N ASP A 49 -6.00 -20.13 5.56
CA ASP A 49 -5.05 -20.67 4.59
C ASP A 49 -5.19 -20.02 3.20
N LYS A 50 -6.41 -19.61 2.84
CA LYS A 50 -6.68 -18.89 1.58
C LYS A 50 -6.58 -17.37 1.73
N ALA A 51 -7.05 -16.83 2.87
CA ALA A 51 -7.07 -15.40 3.09
C ALA A 51 -5.66 -14.80 3.30
N GLU A 52 -4.81 -15.46 4.08
CA GLU A 52 -3.46 -15.01 4.43
C GLU A 52 -2.56 -14.72 3.22
N PRO A 53 -2.43 -15.64 2.23
CA PRO A 53 -1.61 -15.37 1.04
C PRO A 53 -2.18 -14.25 0.16
N MET A 54 -3.51 -14.10 0.08
CA MET A 54 -4.13 -13.01 -0.68
C MET A 54 -3.78 -11.65 -0.09
N LEU A 55 -3.91 -11.50 1.22
CA LEU A 55 -3.58 -10.26 1.92
C LEU A 55 -2.08 -9.99 1.88
N THR A 56 -1.24 -11.02 1.99
CA THR A 56 0.22 -10.89 1.87
C THR A 56 0.63 -10.43 0.47
N ALA A 57 0.01 -10.97 -0.59
CA ALA A 57 0.25 -10.49 -1.96
C ALA A 57 -0.19 -9.02 -2.14
N GLY A 58 -1.31 -8.62 -1.53
CA GLY A 58 -1.74 -7.23 -1.52
C GLY A 58 -0.74 -6.32 -0.79
N GLU A 59 -0.18 -6.77 0.33
CA GLU A 59 0.83 -6.03 1.09
C GLU A 59 2.11 -5.85 0.26
N GLN A 60 2.58 -6.91 -0.39
CA GLN A 60 3.73 -6.88 -1.28
C GLN A 60 3.52 -5.94 -2.47
N LEU A 61 2.31 -5.91 -3.06
CA LEU A 61 1.97 -4.95 -4.11
C LEU A 61 2.15 -3.52 -3.63
N GLY A 62 1.68 -3.21 -2.42
CA GLY A 62 1.87 -1.89 -1.83
C GLY A 62 3.35 -1.61 -1.53
N HIS A 63 4.12 -2.59 -1.07
CA HIS A 63 5.55 -2.46 -0.80
C HIS A 63 6.36 -2.14 -2.06
N LEU A 64 6.04 -2.78 -3.19
CA LEU A 64 6.71 -2.52 -4.47
C LEU A 64 6.57 -1.06 -4.94
N LEU A 65 5.50 -0.38 -4.53
CA LEU A 65 5.27 1.04 -4.85
C LEU A 65 6.03 1.99 -3.93
N THR A 66 6.46 1.54 -2.75
CA THR A 66 7.17 2.36 -1.76
C THR A 66 8.65 2.00 -1.62
N HIS A 67 9.10 0.88 -2.19
CA HIS A 67 10.48 0.40 -2.05
C HIS A 67 11.53 1.42 -2.50
N ASP A 68 11.18 2.32 -3.42
CA ASP A 68 12.08 3.30 -4.00
C ASP A 68 11.66 4.69 -3.49
N PRO A 69 12.49 5.31 -2.64
CA PRO A 69 12.19 6.59 -2.02
C PRO A 69 12.15 7.74 -3.03
N GLU A 70 12.76 7.58 -4.20
CA GLU A 70 12.78 8.61 -5.25
C GLU A 70 11.56 8.58 -6.16
N ARG A 71 10.74 7.51 -6.11
CA ARG A 71 9.46 7.47 -6.86
C ARG A 71 8.60 8.69 -6.50
N MET A 72 7.80 9.11 -7.48
CA MET A 72 6.80 10.17 -7.28
C MET A 72 5.99 9.97 -6.01
N ILE A 73 5.78 11.07 -5.28
CA ILE A 73 5.16 11.06 -3.96
C ILE A 73 3.78 10.40 -3.99
N ILE A 74 2.99 10.69 -5.02
CA ILE A 74 1.64 10.12 -5.17
C ILE A 74 1.66 8.59 -5.26
N VAL A 75 2.63 8.01 -5.97
CA VAL A 75 2.78 6.55 -6.11
C VAL A 75 3.13 5.93 -4.77
N ARG A 76 4.07 6.55 -4.03
CA ARG A 76 4.47 6.08 -2.70
C ARG A 76 3.31 6.16 -1.70
N LEU A 77 2.54 7.24 -1.70
CA LEU A 77 1.36 7.38 -0.83
C LEU A 77 0.28 6.33 -1.12
N VAL A 78 0.08 5.97 -2.39
CA VAL A 78 -0.81 4.87 -2.77
C VAL A 78 -0.27 3.54 -2.25
N GLY A 79 1.03 3.28 -2.40
CA GLY A 79 1.68 2.09 -1.85
C GLY A 79 1.52 1.94 -0.34
N ILE A 80 1.72 3.03 0.42
CA ILE A 80 1.45 3.09 1.86
C ILE A 80 -0.01 2.77 2.17
N ALA A 81 -0.96 3.36 1.44
CA ALA A 81 -2.38 3.12 1.67
C ALA A 81 -2.76 1.65 1.44
N VAL A 82 -2.20 1.02 0.41
CA VAL A 82 -2.39 -0.41 0.13
C VAL A 82 -1.78 -1.28 1.23
N GLN A 83 -0.52 -1.03 1.62
CA GLN A 83 0.13 -1.78 2.70
C GLN A 83 -0.65 -1.70 4.01
N LYS A 84 -1.08 -0.50 4.42
CA LYS A 84 -1.89 -0.31 5.64
C LYS A 84 -3.16 -1.15 5.61
N MET A 85 -3.89 -1.08 4.50
CA MET A 85 -5.15 -1.82 4.32
C MET A 85 -4.96 -3.33 4.52
N MET A 86 -3.88 -3.89 3.99
CA MET A 86 -3.58 -5.32 4.05
C MET A 86 -3.06 -5.73 5.43
N LEU A 87 -2.16 -4.94 6.02
CA LEU A 87 -1.61 -5.20 7.34
C LEU A 87 -2.68 -5.13 8.45
N GLU A 88 -3.67 -4.24 8.32
CA GLU A 88 -4.81 -4.19 9.22
C GLU A 88 -5.64 -5.48 9.19
N ASP A 89 -5.93 -6.00 8.00
CA ASP A 89 -6.73 -7.22 7.85
C ASP A 89 -5.89 -8.49 8.18
N LEU A 90 -4.58 -8.50 7.90
CA LEU A 90 -3.65 -9.54 8.38
C LEU A 90 -3.58 -9.56 9.91
N GLY A 91 -3.53 -8.38 10.56
CA GLY A 91 -3.57 -8.28 12.01
C GLY A 91 -4.81 -8.97 12.59
N LYS A 92 -6.00 -8.67 12.06
CA LYS A 92 -7.26 -9.34 12.47
C LYS A 92 -7.23 -10.85 12.25
N LEU A 93 -6.70 -11.29 11.10
CA LEU A 93 -6.55 -12.71 10.77
C LEU A 93 -5.60 -13.43 11.75
N TYR A 94 -4.51 -12.80 12.17
CA TYR A 94 -3.56 -13.38 13.12
C TYR A 94 -4.11 -13.38 14.55
N GLU A 95 -4.83 -12.33 14.92
CA GLU A 95 -5.55 -12.24 16.19
C GLU A 95 -6.59 -13.35 16.33
N SER A 96 -7.41 -13.59 15.29
CA SER A 96 -8.44 -14.64 15.30
C SER A 96 -7.86 -16.07 15.39
N GLN A 97 -6.61 -16.26 14.97
CA GLN A 97 -5.90 -17.54 15.05
C GLN A 97 -5.05 -17.70 16.31
N GLY A 98 -4.97 -16.67 17.18
CA GLY A 98 -4.07 -16.67 18.33
C GLY A 98 -2.58 -16.69 17.94
N LYS A 99 -2.23 -16.29 16.70
CA LYS A 99 -0.86 -16.26 16.18
C LYS A 99 -0.12 -15.00 16.67
N THR A 100 0.16 -14.92 17.98
CA THR A 100 0.68 -13.71 18.65
C THR A 100 1.95 -13.15 18.00
N ASP A 101 2.91 -13.99 17.62
CA ASP A 101 4.15 -13.55 16.99
C ASP A 101 3.91 -12.87 15.63
N LEU A 102 3.00 -13.41 14.82
CA LEU A 102 2.66 -12.83 13.52
C LEU A 102 1.82 -11.55 13.68
N LEU A 103 0.93 -11.51 14.66
CA LEU A 103 0.18 -10.31 15.02
C LEU A 103 1.14 -9.16 15.38
N GLN A 104 2.12 -9.41 16.26
CA GLN A 104 3.11 -8.41 16.65
C GLN A 104 3.93 -7.93 15.43
N LYS A 105 4.36 -8.84 14.57
CA LYS A 105 5.07 -8.49 13.31
C LYS A 105 4.20 -7.61 12.40
N ALA A 106 2.92 -7.96 12.21
CA ALA A 106 2.00 -7.17 11.39
C ALA A 106 1.80 -5.77 11.97
N GLN A 107 1.62 -5.65 13.29
CA GLN A 107 1.48 -4.36 13.98
C GLN A 107 2.76 -3.51 13.88
N GLN A 108 3.94 -4.12 14.02
CA GLN A 108 5.21 -3.41 13.87
C GLN A 108 5.37 -2.85 12.45
N ARG A 109 5.08 -3.65 11.42
CA ARG A 109 5.09 -3.19 10.03
C ARG A 109 4.06 -2.09 9.79
N LEU A 110 2.86 -2.22 10.34
CA LEU A 110 1.82 -1.20 10.22
C LEU A 110 2.28 0.15 10.78
N ARG A 111 2.93 0.15 11.95
CA ARG A 111 3.52 1.37 12.55
C ARG A 111 4.63 1.95 11.67
N ALA A 112 5.49 1.11 11.11
CA ALA A 112 6.57 1.56 10.22
C ALA A 112 6.00 2.23 8.95
N VAL A 113 5.01 1.61 8.31
CA VAL A 113 4.33 2.16 7.13
C VAL A 113 3.58 3.47 7.46
N GLN A 114 2.96 3.56 8.64
CA GLN A 114 2.33 4.80 9.11
C GLN A 114 3.36 5.93 9.29
N ALA A 115 4.49 5.63 9.94
CA ALA A 115 5.57 6.60 10.13
C ALA A 115 6.15 7.08 8.80
N GLU A 116 6.34 6.17 7.82
CA GLU A 116 6.76 6.56 6.48
C GLU A 116 5.74 7.48 5.81
N GLY A 117 4.44 7.13 5.87
CA GLY A 117 3.38 7.97 5.33
C GLY A 117 3.34 9.36 5.93
N ASP A 118 3.57 9.48 7.23
CA ASP A 118 3.63 10.78 7.89
C ASP A 118 4.89 11.57 7.56
N ALA A 119 6.02 10.90 7.35
CA ALA A 119 7.24 11.53 6.85
C ALA A 119 7.06 12.10 5.44
N ILE A 120 6.45 11.34 4.52
CA ILE A 120 6.16 11.80 3.15
C ILE A 120 5.21 13.00 3.17
N LYS A 121 4.16 12.99 4.00
CA LYS A 121 3.23 14.13 4.12
C LYS A 121 3.94 15.39 4.61
N LYS A 122 4.86 15.26 5.57
CA LYS A 122 5.67 16.39 6.06
C LYS A 122 6.55 16.96 4.94
N GLN A 123 7.27 16.09 4.23
CA GLN A 123 8.07 16.47 3.05
C GLN A 123 7.25 17.22 2.00
N ALA A 124 6.06 16.71 1.67
CA ALA A 124 5.16 17.34 0.70
C ALA A 124 4.59 18.69 1.18
N ALA A 125 4.43 18.87 2.49
CA ALA A 125 3.94 20.10 3.10
C ALA A 125 5.04 21.18 3.29
N GLY A 126 6.30 20.89 2.93
CA GLY A 126 7.42 21.80 3.11
C GLY A 126 7.80 22.04 4.58
N LYS A 127 7.50 21.09 5.47
CA LYS A 127 7.80 21.15 6.91
C LYS A 127 8.73 20.03 7.36
#